data_AF-A0A8H3CZ76-F1
#
_entry.id   AF-A0A8H3CZ76-F1
#
_cell.length_a   1.000
_cell.length_b   1.000
_cell.length_c   1.000
_cell.angle_alpha   90.00
_cell.angle_beta   90.00
_cell.angle_gamma   90.00
#
_symmetry.space_group_name_H-M   'P 1'
#
loop_
_entity.id
_entity.type
_entity.pdbx_description
1 polymer ?
#
loop_
_entity_poly.entity_id
_entity_poly.type
_entity_poly.pdbx_seq_one_letter_code
_entity_poly.pdbx_strand_id
1 'polypeptide(L)'
;MGIPAHSRWGPPLEQYVLRYDKTSIRGRPEMVNPEIMTPARTCLKAITTISEEADEIKFESLAKRVTLEMLRSLWLLSLSGQGALYFAQPRLIRGCLRLMKIIKVDGLVSPFSYEYGYLCFNIGKMALGVCLVEKFHSRHLANLMNDTVVNCLTKDTPSILTEYLSMLFLDEPKEFSQGMARCDWIFGWSDPPAHGGHSELIIAGSDVLDLMNVLWNDRKVLLKALSSAYTPGASIMLLPSWQYLYRMGISLQPVSRTPLLDAFLDLTWRFTLIATPGDYGLILPIIMSAMFQSGRLPNSAVDVEDSRNIIEAYVRGLPPAEDALLYRQMSFGAYPFLPRFVAQTLLPGTEDLYIEIIKSMLGRLWEMLSWGQLGGMISPVAAVVLCFDDVMLFLRFHGQSLQYSRSPVLQAIIEELANNDILGLIGFAINRLYTCKDTEANETTGYIGLTASMEFRNSVLSMFIVLNQAFSSSVIPPYFSDYWVEWVKHLQYNDTLLQMSGDSESARSSAQFRRELLWDVIRKVRPGPEIENFLNAFNRLSCNYPRCPDPSRAAYTRLWCASCVSSPGRTNYCSSRCQILDWTSEGKRSHRELCPRSD
;
A
#
# COMPACT_ATOMS: atom_id res chain seq x y z
N MET A 1 11.37 -23.93 -26.71
CA MET A 1 10.40 -23.80 -27.83
C MET A 1 9.11 -23.27 -27.23
N GLY A 2 8.62 -22.10 -27.66
CA GLY A 2 7.45 -21.46 -27.06
C GLY A 2 6.13 -22.16 -27.45
N ILE A 3 5.10 -22.01 -26.61
CA ILE A 3 3.74 -22.51 -26.88
C ILE A 3 3.21 -21.83 -28.16
N PRO A 4 2.73 -22.58 -29.17
CA PRO A 4 2.22 -21.99 -30.40
C PRO A 4 0.94 -21.17 -30.14
N ALA A 5 0.69 -20.14 -30.95
CA ALA A 5 -0.53 -19.35 -30.88
C ALA A 5 -1.76 -20.20 -31.18
N HIS A 6 -2.82 -20.05 -30.37
CA HIS A 6 -4.09 -20.72 -30.62
C HIS A 6 -4.78 -20.07 -31.83
N SER A 7 -5.27 -20.87 -32.77
CA SER A 7 -5.84 -20.40 -34.04
C SER A 7 -6.98 -19.39 -33.88
N ARG A 8 -7.78 -19.54 -32.81
CA ARG A 8 -8.89 -18.65 -32.49
C ARG A 8 -8.55 -17.57 -31.46
N TRP A 9 -7.79 -17.92 -30.43
CA TRP A 9 -7.61 -17.07 -29.24
C TRP A 9 -6.32 -16.25 -29.29
N GLY A 10 -5.45 -16.54 -30.24
CA GLY A 10 -4.21 -15.81 -30.44
C GLY A 10 -3.04 -16.33 -29.61
N PRO A 11 -2.00 -15.50 -29.44
CA PRO A 11 -0.82 -15.85 -28.66
C PRO A 11 -1.17 -16.09 -27.18
N PRO A 12 -0.42 -17.00 -26.52
CA PRO A 12 -0.53 -17.24 -25.08
C PRO A 12 0.03 -16.08 -24.26
N LEU A 13 -0.24 -16.11 -22.96
CA LEU A 13 0.18 -15.12 -21.96
C LEU A 13 1.62 -14.64 -22.13
N GLU A 14 2.58 -15.55 -22.18
CA GLU A 14 4.02 -15.25 -22.24
C GLU A 14 4.41 -14.44 -23.48
N GLN A 15 3.56 -14.45 -24.52
CA GLN A 15 3.80 -13.74 -25.78
C GLN A 15 3.00 -12.44 -25.89
N TYR A 16 1.73 -12.44 -25.47
CA TYR A 16 0.90 -11.25 -25.68
C TYR A 16 1.24 -10.11 -24.74
N VAL A 17 1.67 -10.38 -23.51
CA VAL A 17 1.98 -9.33 -22.51
C VAL A 17 3.07 -8.37 -23.02
N LEU A 18 4.00 -8.88 -23.84
CA LEU A 18 5.06 -8.10 -24.47
C LEU A 18 4.55 -7.04 -25.46
N ARG A 19 3.28 -7.13 -25.89
CA ARG A 19 2.66 -6.18 -26.84
C ARG A 19 1.88 -5.06 -26.15
N TYR A 20 1.69 -5.15 -24.84
CA TYR A 20 0.86 -4.25 -24.06
C TYR A 20 1.67 -3.56 -22.96
N ASP A 21 2.91 -3.16 -23.27
CA ASP A 21 3.65 -2.29 -22.38
C ASP A 21 3.13 -0.84 -22.44
N LYS A 22 3.57 -0.01 -21.49
CA LYS A 22 3.14 1.39 -21.36
C LYS A 22 3.45 2.20 -22.62
N THR A 23 4.60 1.93 -23.27
CA THR A 23 5.03 2.62 -24.49
C THR A 23 4.14 2.28 -25.69
N SER A 24 3.72 1.02 -25.82
CA SER A 24 2.86 0.52 -26.90
C SER A 24 1.43 1.03 -26.82
N ILE A 25 0.99 1.40 -25.61
CA ILE A 25 -0.33 1.99 -25.36
C ILE A 25 -0.28 3.52 -25.56
N ARG A 26 0.76 4.21 -25.05
CA ARG A 26 0.91 5.67 -25.20
C ARG A 26 1.27 6.12 -26.61
N GLY A 27 2.05 5.34 -27.36
CA GLY A 27 2.56 5.73 -28.68
C GLY A 27 1.52 5.70 -29.81
N ARG A 28 0.22 5.56 -29.52
CA ARG A 28 -0.81 5.40 -30.56
C ARG A 28 -1.48 6.73 -30.90
N PRO A 29 -1.65 7.04 -32.20
CA PRO A 29 -2.20 8.31 -32.64
C PRO A 29 -3.66 8.48 -32.20
N GLU A 30 -4.00 9.70 -31.80
CA GLU A 30 -5.34 10.09 -31.35
C GLU A 30 -6.39 10.03 -32.47
N MET A 31 -5.96 10.24 -33.72
CA MET A 31 -6.82 10.08 -34.89
C MET A 31 -7.04 8.61 -35.23
N VAL A 32 -8.29 8.16 -35.09
CA VAL A 32 -8.69 6.81 -35.47
C VAL A 32 -8.54 6.64 -36.98
N ASN A 33 -7.65 5.76 -37.40
CA ASN A 33 -7.53 5.37 -38.81
C ASN A 33 -8.89 4.83 -39.30
N PRO A 34 -9.45 5.34 -40.42
CA PRO A 34 -10.67 4.81 -41.03
C PRO A 34 -10.68 3.28 -41.20
N GLU A 35 -9.51 2.67 -41.41
CA GLU A 35 -9.34 1.22 -41.55
C GLU A 35 -9.67 0.45 -40.26
N ILE A 36 -9.48 1.06 -39.08
CA ILE A 36 -9.80 0.47 -37.77
C ILE A 36 -11.30 0.56 -37.46
N MET A 37 -11.97 1.61 -37.96
CA MET A 37 -13.36 1.92 -37.62
C MET A 37 -14.35 0.82 -38.07
N THR A 38 -14.18 0.29 -39.28
CA THR A 38 -15.12 -0.70 -39.84
C THR A 38 -15.07 -2.04 -39.09
N PRO A 39 -13.89 -2.65 -38.87
CA PRO A 39 -13.76 -3.84 -38.03
C PRO A 39 -14.23 -3.59 -36.58
N ALA A 40 -13.88 -2.45 -35.99
CA ALA A 40 -14.28 -2.12 -34.62
C ALA A 40 -15.80 -2.00 -34.46
N ARG A 41 -16.50 -1.30 -35.36
CA ARG A 41 -17.96 -1.20 -35.35
C ARG A 41 -18.65 -2.54 -35.57
N THR A 42 -18.08 -3.37 -36.42
CA THR A 42 -18.58 -4.73 -36.67
C THR A 42 -18.42 -5.59 -35.42
N CYS A 43 -17.27 -5.48 -34.75
CA CYS A 43 -17.00 -6.13 -33.48
C CYS A 43 -17.98 -5.69 -32.40
N LEU A 44 -18.16 -4.37 -32.24
CA LEU A 44 -19.08 -3.78 -31.28
C LEU A 44 -20.50 -4.35 -31.45
N LYS A 45 -21.03 -4.32 -32.66
CA LYS A 45 -22.36 -4.89 -32.99
C LYS A 45 -22.44 -6.39 -32.69
N ALA A 46 -21.40 -7.15 -33.03
CA ALA A 46 -21.37 -8.58 -32.77
C ALA A 46 -21.40 -8.88 -31.27
N ILE A 47 -20.60 -8.16 -30.46
CA ILE A 47 -20.55 -8.36 -29.01
C ILE A 47 -21.86 -7.94 -28.34
N THR A 48 -22.48 -6.84 -28.77
CA THR A 48 -23.78 -6.43 -28.22
C THR A 48 -24.90 -7.41 -28.60
N THR A 49 -24.89 -7.96 -29.82
CA THR A 49 -25.82 -9.04 -30.21
C THR A 49 -25.61 -10.30 -29.35
N ILE A 50 -24.35 -10.67 -29.10
CA ILE A 50 -24.00 -11.80 -28.22
C ILE A 50 -24.55 -11.59 -26.80
N SER A 51 -24.65 -10.35 -26.31
CA SER A 51 -25.10 -10.08 -24.95
C SER A 51 -26.56 -10.47 -24.69
N GLU A 52 -27.40 -10.53 -25.73
CA GLU A 52 -28.84 -10.77 -25.64
C GLU A 52 -29.24 -12.22 -25.96
N GLU A 53 -28.33 -12.99 -26.57
CA GLU A 53 -28.66 -14.31 -27.10
C GLU A 53 -28.77 -15.37 -26.00
N ALA A 54 -29.99 -15.85 -25.70
CA ALA A 54 -30.21 -16.86 -24.67
C ALA A 54 -29.86 -18.29 -25.12
N ASP A 55 -29.87 -18.56 -26.43
CA ASP A 55 -29.58 -19.88 -27.00
C ASP A 55 -28.07 -20.11 -27.10
N GLU A 56 -27.56 -21.12 -26.38
CA GLU A 56 -26.12 -21.46 -26.34
C GLU A 56 -25.55 -21.83 -27.73
N ILE A 57 -26.33 -22.50 -28.59
CA ILE A 57 -25.87 -22.88 -29.93
C ILE A 57 -25.73 -21.63 -30.81
N LYS A 58 -26.71 -20.72 -30.73
CA LYS A 58 -26.63 -19.44 -31.45
C LYS A 58 -25.52 -18.58 -30.90
N PHE A 59 -25.37 -18.52 -29.58
CA PHE A 59 -24.26 -17.84 -28.91
C PHE A 59 -22.91 -18.32 -29.43
N GLU A 60 -22.67 -19.64 -29.48
CA GLU A 60 -21.42 -20.19 -30.01
C GLU A 60 -21.18 -19.79 -31.47
N SER A 61 -22.23 -19.80 -32.29
CA SER A 61 -22.16 -19.39 -33.70
C SER A 61 -21.80 -17.91 -33.85
N LEU A 62 -22.35 -17.04 -33.00
CA LEU A 62 -22.08 -15.60 -32.99
C LEU A 62 -20.68 -15.32 -32.43
N ALA A 63 -20.29 -16.00 -31.36
CA ALA A 63 -18.96 -15.89 -30.76
C ALA A 63 -17.84 -16.30 -31.73
N LYS A 64 -18.11 -17.19 -32.70
CA LYS A 64 -17.15 -17.53 -33.76
C LYS A 64 -16.93 -16.40 -34.77
N ARG A 65 -17.87 -15.46 -34.88
CA ARG A 65 -17.77 -14.29 -35.78
C ARG A 65 -16.90 -13.18 -35.20
N VAL A 66 -16.71 -13.15 -33.87
CA VAL A 66 -15.80 -12.21 -33.21
C VAL A 66 -14.39 -12.76 -33.34
N THR A 67 -13.58 -12.12 -34.18
CA THR A 67 -12.18 -12.50 -34.41
C THR A 67 -11.23 -11.72 -33.50
N LEU A 68 -10.01 -12.23 -33.31
CA LEU A 68 -8.98 -11.53 -32.55
C LEU A 68 -8.65 -10.15 -33.15
N GLU A 69 -8.61 -10.04 -34.49
CA GLU A 69 -8.31 -8.78 -35.17
C GLU A 69 -9.41 -7.73 -34.99
N MET A 70 -10.67 -8.18 -34.97
CA MET A 70 -11.81 -7.33 -34.63
C MET A 70 -11.72 -6.80 -33.19
N LEU A 71 -11.33 -7.66 -32.24
CA LEU A 71 -11.11 -7.25 -30.85
C LEU A 71 -9.95 -6.26 -30.71
N ARG A 72 -8.83 -6.48 -31.42
CA ARG A 72 -7.72 -5.53 -31.44
C ARG A 72 -8.16 -4.18 -32.00
N SER A 73 -8.93 -4.16 -33.09
CA SER A 73 -9.46 -2.94 -33.68
C SER A 73 -10.40 -2.21 -32.72
N LEU A 74 -11.28 -2.94 -32.03
CA LEU A 74 -12.18 -2.36 -31.03
C LEU A 74 -11.43 -1.84 -29.81
N TRP A 75 -10.44 -2.57 -29.29
CA TRP A 75 -9.57 -2.09 -28.22
C TRP A 75 -8.85 -0.81 -28.63
N LEU A 76 -8.33 -0.74 -29.85
CA LEU A 76 -7.69 0.47 -30.37
C LEU A 76 -8.62 1.65 -30.45
N LEU A 77 -9.87 1.41 -30.86
CA LEU A 77 -10.90 2.44 -30.83
C LEU A 77 -11.08 2.98 -29.40
N SER A 78 -11.10 2.11 -28.39
CA SER A 78 -11.26 2.51 -26.97
C SER A 78 -10.14 3.40 -26.43
N LEU A 79 -8.95 3.35 -27.05
CA LEU A 79 -7.80 4.16 -26.65
C LEU A 79 -7.88 5.60 -27.18
N SER A 80 -8.80 5.89 -28.11
CA SER A 80 -9.04 7.25 -28.61
C SER A 80 -10.17 7.93 -27.85
N GLY A 81 -10.06 9.24 -27.59
CA GLY A 81 -11.10 9.99 -26.88
C GLY A 81 -12.46 9.98 -27.59
N GLN A 82 -12.48 10.07 -28.92
CA GLN A 82 -13.71 9.94 -29.72
C GLN A 82 -14.25 8.51 -29.73
N GLY A 83 -13.37 7.51 -29.72
CA GLY A 83 -13.74 6.11 -29.74
C GLY A 83 -14.33 5.62 -28.42
N ALA A 84 -13.90 6.20 -27.29
CA ALA A 84 -14.44 5.89 -25.97
C ALA A 84 -15.96 6.10 -25.87
N LEU A 85 -16.55 7.05 -26.62
CA LEU A 85 -18.00 7.27 -26.64
C LEU A 85 -18.79 6.06 -27.14
N TYR A 86 -18.22 5.26 -28.05
CA TYR A 86 -18.90 4.05 -28.55
C TYR A 86 -19.03 2.96 -27.47
N PHE A 87 -18.34 3.12 -26.34
CA PHE A 87 -18.30 2.18 -25.23
C PHE A 87 -19.35 2.48 -24.15
N ALA A 88 -20.10 3.59 -24.28
CA ALA A 88 -21.26 3.91 -23.46
C ALA A 88 -22.45 2.96 -23.75
N GLN A 89 -22.23 1.65 -23.64
CA GLN A 89 -23.18 0.60 -23.98
C GLN A 89 -23.11 -0.53 -22.94
N PRO A 90 -24.05 -0.62 -21.99
CA PRO A 90 -24.10 -1.67 -20.96
C PRO A 90 -23.97 -3.10 -21.53
N ARG A 91 -24.60 -3.34 -22.69
CA ARG A 91 -24.58 -4.61 -23.42
C ARG A 91 -23.17 -5.09 -23.78
N LEU A 92 -22.24 -4.16 -24.01
CA LEU A 92 -20.85 -4.49 -24.33
C LEU A 92 -20.15 -5.20 -23.16
N ILE A 93 -20.47 -4.81 -21.92
CA ILE A 93 -19.92 -5.40 -20.69
C ILE A 93 -20.31 -6.88 -20.61
N ARG A 94 -21.62 -7.16 -20.70
CA ARG A 94 -22.16 -8.53 -20.66
C ARG A 94 -21.66 -9.38 -21.82
N GLY A 95 -21.61 -8.83 -23.03
CA GLY A 95 -21.07 -9.53 -24.20
C GLY A 95 -19.59 -9.92 -24.03
N CYS A 96 -18.76 -9.01 -23.51
CA CYS A 96 -17.35 -9.28 -23.20
C CYS A 96 -17.20 -10.36 -22.12
N LEU A 97 -18.03 -10.31 -21.08
CA LEU A 97 -18.05 -11.33 -20.02
C LEU A 97 -18.35 -12.72 -20.57
N ARG A 98 -19.36 -12.85 -21.44
CA ARG A 98 -19.66 -14.13 -22.10
C ARG A 98 -18.53 -14.60 -23.00
N LEU A 99 -17.87 -13.69 -23.70
CA LEU A 99 -16.70 -14.00 -24.53
C LEU A 99 -15.46 -14.40 -23.71
N MET A 100 -15.31 -13.93 -22.46
CA MET A 100 -14.26 -14.44 -21.58
C MET A 100 -14.51 -15.90 -21.20
N LYS A 101 -15.78 -16.28 -20.95
CA LYS A 101 -16.18 -17.64 -20.55
C LYS A 101 -15.94 -18.73 -21.61
N ILE A 102 -15.80 -18.36 -22.89
CA ILE A 102 -15.55 -19.35 -23.97
C ILE A 102 -14.11 -19.84 -23.99
N ILE A 103 -13.18 -19.15 -23.34
CA ILE A 103 -11.77 -19.51 -23.32
C ILE A 103 -11.57 -20.53 -22.21
N LYS A 104 -11.18 -21.75 -22.60
CA LYS A 104 -10.96 -22.84 -21.66
C LYS A 104 -9.59 -23.47 -21.86
N VAL A 105 -8.86 -23.65 -20.76
CA VAL A 105 -7.61 -24.41 -20.69
C VAL A 105 -7.86 -25.58 -19.75
N ASP A 106 -7.62 -26.80 -20.22
CA ASP A 106 -7.89 -28.04 -19.48
C ASP A 106 -9.33 -28.12 -18.93
N GLY A 107 -10.29 -27.61 -19.70
CA GLY A 107 -11.72 -27.59 -19.35
C GLY A 107 -12.14 -26.46 -18.39
N LEU A 108 -11.21 -25.71 -17.82
CA LEU A 108 -11.46 -24.60 -16.90
C LEU A 108 -11.45 -23.26 -17.64
N VAL A 109 -12.34 -22.34 -17.23
CA VAL A 109 -12.40 -20.99 -17.80
C VAL A 109 -11.13 -20.23 -17.44
N SER A 110 -10.38 -19.80 -18.46
CA SER A 110 -9.10 -19.11 -18.29
C SER A 110 -8.90 -18.01 -19.34
N PRO A 111 -9.65 -16.90 -19.26
CA PRO A 111 -9.58 -15.83 -20.26
C PRO A 111 -8.19 -15.19 -20.37
N PHE A 112 -7.40 -15.14 -19.30
CA PHE A 112 -6.09 -14.48 -19.31
C PHE A 112 -4.98 -15.36 -19.88
N SER A 113 -5.24 -16.64 -20.15
CA SER A 113 -4.27 -17.52 -20.82
C SER A 113 -3.97 -17.10 -22.26
N TYR A 114 -4.87 -16.33 -22.90
CA TYR A 114 -4.73 -15.91 -24.30
C TYR A 114 -5.14 -14.45 -24.53
N GLU A 115 -4.55 -13.83 -25.56
CA GLU A 115 -4.78 -12.42 -25.92
C GLU A 115 -6.27 -12.07 -26.09
N TYR A 116 -7.07 -12.98 -26.66
CA TYR A 116 -8.50 -12.77 -26.87
C TYR A 116 -9.24 -12.41 -25.57
N GLY A 117 -9.02 -13.14 -24.48
CA GLY A 117 -9.72 -12.91 -23.23
C GLY A 117 -9.23 -11.68 -22.50
N TYR A 118 -7.91 -11.42 -22.56
CA TYR A 118 -7.32 -10.17 -22.09
C TYR A 118 -7.90 -8.94 -22.79
N LEU A 119 -8.13 -9.01 -24.10
CA LEU A 119 -8.78 -7.94 -24.86
C LEU A 119 -10.26 -7.79 -24.47
N CYS A 120 -11.01 -8.88 -24.31
CA CYS A 120 -12.38 -8.83 -23.82
C CYS A 120 -12.48 -8.19 -22.43
N PHE A 121 -11.56 -8.52 -21.52
CA PHE A 121 -11.47 -7.89 -20.20
C PHE A 121 -11.28 -6.37 -20.32
N ASN A 122 -10.32 -5.94 -21.13
CA ASN A 122 -9.99 -4.53 -21.31
C ASN A 122 -11.10 -3.72 -22.00
N ILE A 123 -11.76 -4.29 -23.02
CA ILE A 123 -12.93 -3.70 -23.69
C ILE A 123 -14.10 -3.59 -22.71
N GLY A 124 -14.39 -4.65 -21.94
CA GLY A 124 -15.43 -4.66 -20.91
C GLY A 124 -15.18 -3.63 -19.80
N LYS A 125 -13.92 -3.50 -19.35
CA LYS A 125 -13.46 -2.49 -18.39
C LYS A 125 -13.68 -1.07 -18.89
N MET A 126 -13.33 -0.79 -20.15
CA MET A 126 -13.59 0.53 -20.76
C MET A 126 -15.09 0.80 -20.88
N ALA A 127 -15.88 -0.18 -21.30
CA ALA A 127 -17.33 -0.06 -21.39
C ALA A 127 -17.96 0.25 -20.03
N LEU A 128 -17.58 -0.50 -19.00
CA LEU A 128 -18.03 -0.27 -17.64
C LEU A 128 -17.64 1.14 -17.17
N GLY A 129 -16.38 1.53 -17.32
CA GLY A 129 -15.93 2.85 -16.89
C GLY A 129 -16.66 4.00 -17.58
N VAL A 130 -16.85 3.94 -18.91
CA VAL A 130 -17.56 4.98 -19.67
C VAL A 130 -19.05 5.04 -19.27
N CYS A 131 -19.71 3.89 -19.14
CA CYS A 131 -21.10 3.85 -18.64
C CYS A 131 -21.22 4.45 -17.23
N LEU A 132 -20.25 4.21 -16.34
CA LEU A 132 -20.23 4.80 -15.01
C LEU A 132 -20.12 6.34 -15.09
N VAL A 133 -19.20 6.87 -15.90
CA VAL A 133 -19.07 8.33 -16.09
C VAL A 133 -20.37 8.95 -16.60
N GLU A 134 -21.01 8.32 -17.60
CA GLU A 134 -22.29 8.78 -18.14
C GLU A 134 -23.41 8.78 -17.09
N LYS A 135 -23.41 7.78 -16.18
CA LYS A 135 -24.39 7.67 -15.10
C LYS A 135 -24.33 8.79 -14.09
N PHE A 136 -23.13 9.28 -13.74
CA PHE A 136 -23.05 10.42 -12.83
C PHE A 136 -23.72 11.64 -13.45
N HIS A 137 -23.39 11.96 -14.71
CA HIS A 137 -24.07 12.98 -15.50
C HIS A 137 -23.56 12.94 -16.95
N SER A 138 -24.44 13.13 -17.94
CA SER A 138 -24.05 13.24 -19.36
C SER A 138 -22.99 14.31 -19.68
N ARG A 139 -22.88 15.38 -18.88
CA ARG A 139 -21.85 16.42 -19.03
C ARG A 139 -20.46 15.91 -18.67
N HIS A 140 -20.36 14.95 -17.77
CA HIS A 140 -19.08 14.33 -17.41
C HIS A 140 -18.48 13.55 -18.58
N LEU A 141 -19.29 13.02 -19.48
CA LEU A 141 -18.79 12.38 -20.70
C LEU A 141 -18.10 13.40 -21.63
N ALA A 142 -18.69 14.59 -21.79
CA ALA A 142 -18.08 15.68 -22.56
C ALA A 142 -16.78 16.19 -21.90
N ASN A 143 -16.76 16.29 -20.57
CA ASN A 143 -15.55 16.66 -19.82
C ASN A 143 -14.45 15.61 -19.97
N LEU A 144 -14.79 14.33 -19.85
CA LEU A 144 -13.84 13.22 -20.07
C LEU A 144 -13.22 13.29 -21.47
N MET A 145 -14.01 13.61 -22.51
CA MET A 145 -13.48 13.81 -23.85
C MET A 145 -12.49 14.98 -23.91
N ASN A 146 -12.88 16.12 -23.33
CA ASN A 146 -12.02 17.30 -23.30
C ASN A 146 -10.71 17.01 -22.57
N ASP A 147 -10.78 16.33 -21.42
CA ASP A 147 -9.59 15.93 -20.65
C ASP A 147 -8.74 14.93 -21.41
N THR A 148 -9.35 14.04 -22.19
CA THR A 148 -8.62 13.11 -23.05
C THR A 148 -7.84 13.85 -24.12
N VAL A 149 -8.46 14.83 -24.79
CA VAL A 149 -7.80 15.66 -25.82
C VAL A 149 -6.69 16.52 -25.22
N VAL A 150 -6.93 17.12 -24.05
CA VAL A 150 -5.95 17.99 -23.37
C VAL A 150 -4.74 17.19 -22.87
N ASN A 151 -4.97 15.96 -22.36
CA ASN A 151 -3.93 15.18 -21.70
C ASN A 151 -3.37 14.02 -22.53
N CYS A 152 -3.78 13.84 -23.79
CA CYS A 152 -3.37 12.71 -24.64
C CYS A 152 -1.85 12.55 -24.80
N LEU A 153 -1.08 13.66 -24.70
CA LEU A 153 0.38 13.65 -24.78
C LEU A 153 1.06 13.12 -23.51
N THR A 154 0.39 13.19 -22.36
CA THR A 154 0.97 12.85 -21.05
C THR A 154 0.36 11.59 -20.44
N LYS A 155 -0.90 11.28 -20.78
CA LYS A 155 -1.69 10.18 -20.24
C LYS A 155 -2.46 9.46 -21.34
N ASP A 156 -2.60 8.15 -21.18
CA ASP A 156 -3.47 7.32 -22.01
C ASP A 156 -4.95 7.43 -21.56
N THR A 157 -5.87 7.25 -22.50
CA THR A 157 -7.33 7.33 -22.27
C THR A 157 -7.82 6.46 -21.10
N PRO A 158 -7.39 5.18 -20.95
CA PRO A 158 -7.79 4.39 -19.79
C PRO A 158 -7.33 4.98 -18.45
N SER A 159 -6.12 5.55 -18.37
CA SER A 159 -5.64 6.22 -17.15
C SER A 159 -6.49 7.46 -16.83
N ILE A 160 -6.78 8.29 -17.85
CA ILE A 160 -7.64 9.49 -17.70
C ILE A 160 -9.03 9.08 -17.21
N LEU A 161 -9.63 8.06 -17.83
CA LEU A 161 -10.94 7.53 -17.40
C LEU A 161 -10.93 7.09 -15.93
N THR A 162 -9.88 6.41 -15.50
CA THR A 162 -9.77 5.89 -14.13
C THR A 162 -9.59 7.00 -13.10
N GLU A 163 -8.75 7.99 -13.40
CA GLU A 163 -8.57 9.18 -12.56
C GLU A 163 -9.85 9.99 -12.47
N TYR A 164 -10.55 10.16 -13.59
CA TYR A 164 -11.80 10.90 -13.64
C TYR A 164 -12.90 10.20 -12.83
N LEU A 165 -13.04 8.86 -12.98
CA LEU A 165 -13.93 8.07 -12.14
C LEU A 165 -13.56 8.14 -10.65
N SER A 166 -12.28 8.07 -10.33
CA SER A 166 -11.79 8.22 -8.96
C SER A 166 -12.30 9.52 -8.32
N MET A 167 -12.21 10.64 -9.05
CA MET A 167 -12.71 11.93 -8.57
C MET A 167 -14.22 11.92 -8.37
N LEU A 168 -14.99 11.38 -9.33
CA LEU A 168 -16.46 11.30 -9.21
C LEU A 168 -16.90 10.49 -7.97
N PHE A 169 -16.25 9.35 -7.71
CA PHE A 169 -16.57 8.53 -6.54
C PHE A 169 -16.16 9.19 -5.21
N LEU A 170 -15.12 10.03 -5.21
CA LEU A 170 -14.70 10.79 -4.04
C LEU A 170 -15.60 12.00 -3.75
N ASP A 171 -16.05 12.68 -4.82
CA ASP A 171 -16.90 13.88 -4.75
C ASP A 171 -18.38 13.55 -4.50
N GLU A 172 -18.81 12.30 -4.72
CA GLU A 172 -20.20 11.89 -4.47
C GLU A 172 -20.56 12.10 -2.98
N PRO A 173 -21.58 12.94 -2.69
CA PRO A 173 -21.80 13.54 -1.37
C PRO A 173 -21.86 12.49 -0.25
N LYS A 174 -21.12 12.78 0.83
CA LYS A 174 -21.07 11.99 2.07
C LYS A 174 -22.36 12.09 2.90
N GLU A 175 -23.37 12.81 2.43
CA GLU A 175 -24.61 13.10 3.16
C GLU A 175 -25.58 11.92 3.28
N PHE A 176 -25.30 10.77 2.64
CA PHE A 176 -26.11 9.58 2.83
C PHE A 176 -25.76 8.89 4.15
N SER A 177 -26.77 8.81 5.02
CA SER A 177 -26.74 8.19 6.35
C SER A 177 -26.18 6.76 6.34
N GLN A 178 -25.50 6.40 7.43
CA GLN A 178 -25.07 5.02 7.71
C GLN A 178 -26.21 4.03 7.44
N GLY A 179 -26.05 3.19 6.42
CA GLY A 179 -26.96 2.06 6.16
C GLY A 179 -27.66 2.06 4.79
N MET A 180 -27.64 3.14 4.00
CA MET A 180 -28.14 3.11 2.62
C MET A 180 -27.03 2.73 1.62
N ALA A 181 -27.39 1.94 0.60
CA ALA A 181 -26.49 1.45 -0.44
C ALA A 181 -26.04 2.62 -1.35
N ARG A 182 -24.96 3.29 -0.92
CA ARG A 182 -24.41 4.56 -1.45
C ARG A 182 -24.32 4.65 -2.98
N CYS A 183 -24.18 3.53 -3.69
CA CYS A 183 -23.90 3.50 -5.13
C CYS A 183 -24.82 2.55 -5.92
N ASP A 184 -25.92 2.03 -5.36
CA ASP A 184 -26.80 1.10 -6.09
C ASP A 184 -27.39 1.71 -7.37
N TRP A 185 -27.73 3.00 -7.31
CA TRP A 185 -28.29 3.73 -8.44
C TRP A 185 -27.31 3.88 -9.60
N ILE A 186 -26.00 3.95 -9.30
CA ILE A 186 -24.94 4.06 -10.31
C ILE A 186 -24.95 2.84 -11.23
N PHE A 187 -25.27 1.66 -10.71
CA PHE A 187 -25.37 0.43 -11.50
C PHE A 187 -26.76 0.19 -12.08
N GLY A 188 -27.74 1.05 -11.77
CA GLY A 188 -29.15 0.89 -12.14
C GLY A 188 -29.90 -0.15 -11.30
N TRP A 189 -29.47 -0.35 -10.05
CA TRP A 189 -30.13 -1.27 -9.10
C TRP A 189 -31.17 -0.58 -8.21
N SER A 190 -31.19 0.75 -8.20
CA SER A 190 -32.17 1.60 -7.55
C SER A 190 -32.40 2.87 -8.39
N ASP A 191 -33.41 3.66 -8.05
CA ASP A 191 -33.68 4.92 -8.72
C ASP A 191 -32.54 5.94 -8.50
N PRO A 192 -32.17 6.72 -9.53
CA PRO A 192 -31.14 7.75 -9.42
C PRO A 192 -31.62 8.93 -8.55
N PRO A 193 -30.70 9.59 -7.84
CA PRO A 193 -31.00 10.85 -7.17
C PRO A 193 -31.29 11.95 -8.21
N ALA A 194 -31.81 13.10 -7.77
CA ALA A 194 -32.17 14.20 -8.67
C ALA A 194 -30.99 14.74 -9.51
N HIS A 195 -29.75 14.56 -9.03
CA HIS A 195 -28.52 14.94 -9.75
C HIS A 195 -27.92 13.81 -10.61
N GLY A 196 -28.47 12.59 -10.53
CA GLY A 196 -27.98 11.43 -11.25
C GLY A 196 -28.50 11.34 -12.69
N GLY A 197 -27.89 10.45 -13.48
CA GLY A 197 -28.30 10.13 -14.84
C GLY A 197 -29.56 9.28 -14.94
N HIS A 198 -29.72 8.60 -16.07
CA HIS A 198 -30.85 7.70 -16.36
C HIS A 198 -30.89 6.45 -15.44
N SER A 199 -32.05 5.78 -15.33
CA SER A 199 -32.26 4.58 -14.49
C SER A 199 -31.88 3.24 -15.13
N GLU A 200 -31.31 3.24 -16.34
CA GLU A 200 -30.98 2.00 -17.07
C GLU A 200 -29.97 1.14 -16.31
N LEU A 201 -30.17 -0.18 -16.33
CA LEU A 201 -29.25 -1.14 -15.73
C LEU A 201 -27.91 -1.17 -16.48
N ILE A 202 -26.79 -0.90 -15.79
CA ILE A 202 -25.45 -1.08 -16.37
C ILE A 202 -25.06 -2.56 -16.39
N ILE A 203 -25.26 -3.23 -15.26
CA ILE A 203 -24.84 -4.63 -15.09
C ILE A 203 -25.81 -5.34 -14.14
N ALA A 204 -26.29 -6.51 -14.54
CA ALA A 204 -27.18 -7.30 -13.70
C ALA A 204 -26.39 -7.96 -12.55
N GLY A 205 -27.06 -8.21 -11.42
CA GLY A 205 -26.44 -8.92 -10.29
C GLY A 205 -25.89 -10.31 -10.68
N SER A 206 -26.57 -11.04 -11.56
CA SER A 206 -26.08 -12.32 -12.10
C SER A 206 -24.79 -12.16 -12.90
N ASP A 207 -24.67 -11.08 -13.69
CA ASP A 207 -23.47 -10.80 -14.46
C ASP A 207 -22.30 -10.38 -13.54
N VAL A 208 -22.58 -9.74 -12.39
CA VAL A 208 -21.55 -9.45 -11.36
C VAL A 208 -21.01 -10.75 -10.75
N LEU A 209 -21.90 -11.68 -10.39
CA LEU A 209 -21.51 -13.00 -9.87
C LEU A 209 -20.66 -13.76 -10.89
N ASP A 210 -21.09 -13.73 -12.15
CA ASP A 210 -20.37 -14.33 -13.25
C ASP A 210 -18.99 -13.71 -13.46
N LEU A 211 -18.88 -12.38 -13.39
CA LEU A 211 -17.61 -11.67 -13.47
C LEU A 211 -16.68 -12.09 -12.34
N MET A 212 -17.16 -12.08 -11.09
CA MET A 212 -16.37 -12.54 -9.95
C MET A 212 -15.87 -13.97 -10.13
N ASN A 213 -16.74 -14.88 -10.55
CA ASN A 213 -16.37 -16.29 -10.78
C ASN A 213 -15.32 -16.42 -11.89
N VAL A 214 -15.46 -15.69 -13.00
CA VAL A 214 -14.48 -15.72 -14.10
C VAL A 214 -13.12 -15.21 -13.62
N LEU A 215 -13.07 -14.09 -12.91
CA LEU A 215 -11.83 -13.49 -12.41
C LEU A 215 -11.18 -14.35 -11.32
N TRP A 216 -11.98 -14.87 -10.39
CA TRP A 216 -11.48 -15.68 -9.27
C TRP A 216 -11.03 -17.07 -9.73
N ASN A 217 -11.73 -17.71 -10.66
CA ASN A 217 -11.27 -19.01 -11.17
C ASN A 217 -9.94 -18.90 -11.94
N ASP A 218 -9.66 -17.74 -12.55
CA ASP A 218 -8.43 -17.48 -13.32
C ASP A 218 -7.41 -16.58 -12.58
N ARG A 219 -7.59 -16.36 -11.27
CA ARG A 219 -6.81 -15.42 -10.43
C ARG A 219 -5.28 -15.49 -10.53
N LYS A 220 -4.73 -16.69 -10.73
CA LYS A 220 -3.29 -16.88 -10.94
C LYS A 220 -2.83 -16.24 -12.25
N VAL A 221 -3.52 -16.59 -13.33
CA VAL A 221 -3.22 -16.11 -14.69
C VAL A 221 -3.59 -14.64 -14.84
N LEU A 222 -4.68 -14.20 -14.21
CA LEU A 222 -5.08 -12.80 -14.05
C LEU A 222 -3.96 -11.96 -13.45
N LEU A 223 -3.45 -12.33 -12.28
CA LEU A 223 -2.37 -11.58 -11.62
C LEU A 223 -1.11 -11.53 -12.48
N LYS A 224 -0.73 -12.65 -13.10
CA LYS A 224 0.44 -12.71 -14.00
C LYS A 224 0.24 -11.81 -15.23
N ALA A 225 -0.94 -11.82 -15.85
CA ALA A 225 -1.28 -10.98 -16.98
C ALA A 225 -1.23 -9.50 -16.63
N LEU A 226 -1.92 -9.10 -15.57
CA LEU A 226 -2.03 -7.70 -15.19
C LEU A 226 -0.75 -7.13 -14.58
N SER A 227 0.10 -7.97 -13.97
CA SER A 227 1.42 -7.53 -13.50
C SER A 227 2.47 -7.48 -14.61
N SER A 228 2.23 -8.12 -15.75
CA SER A 228 3.18 -8.16 -16.89
C SER A 228 2.77 -7.22 -18.03
N ALA A 229 1.50 -6.82 -18.09
CA ALA A 229 0.96 -5.90 -19.09
C ALA A 229 0.49 -4.59 -18.43
N TYR A 230 0.67 -3.46 -19.12
CA TYR A 230 0.18 -2.17 -18.67
C TYR A 230 -1.35 -2.11 -18.81
N THR A 231 -2.05 -2.29 -17.67
CA THR A 231 -3.52 -2.35 -17.61
C THR A 231 -4.09 -1.29 -16.65
N PRO A 232 -3.94 0.01 -16.93
CA PRO A 232 -4.50 1.07 -16.10
C PRO A 232 -6.02 0.95 -15.97
N GLY A 233 -6.54 1.17 -14.75
CA GLY A 233 -7.98 1.12 -14.49
C GLY A 233 -8.53 -0.29 -14.28
N ALA A 234 -7.68 -1.29 -14.06
CA ALA A 234 -8.12 -2.66 -13.83
C ALA A 234 -9.14 -2.75 -12.67
N SER A 235 -8.98 -1.88 -11.67
CA SER A 235 -9.85 -1.81 -10.48
C SER A 235 -11.31 -1.45 -10.79
N ILE A 236 -11.61 -0.83 -11.94
CA ILE A 236 -12.99 -0.53 -12.37
C ILE A 236 -13.85 -1.81 -12.36
N MET A 237 -13.26 -2.95 -12.69
CA MET A 237 -13.96 -4.25 -12.73
C MET A 237 -14.36 -4.77 -11.34
N LEU A 238 -13.78 -4.23 -10.26
CA LEU A 238 -14.14 -4.58 -8.89
C LEU A 238 -15.33 -3.76 -8.34
N LEU A 239 -15.63 -2.59 -8.92
CA LEU A 239 -16.67 -1.70 -8.41
C LEU A 239 -18.05 -2.37 -8.33
N PRO A 240 -18.54 -3.09 -9.37
CA PRO A 240 -19.83 -3.78 -9.28
C PRO A 240 -19.83 -4.85 -8.20
N SER A 241 -18.74 -5.61 -8.05
CA SER A 241 -18.61 -6.67 -7.04
C SER A 241 -18.63 -6.11 -5.62
N TRP A 242 -17.90 -5.03 -5.38
CA TRP A 242 -17.90 -4.32 -4.10
C TRP A 242 -19.30 -3.84 -3.73
N GLN A 243 -19.97 -3.13 -4.65
CA GLN A 243 -21.32 -2.62 -4.38
C GLN A 243 -22.34 -3.75 -4.21
N TYR A 244 -22.22 -4.83 -4.99
CA TYR A 244 -23.11 -5.99 -4.88
C TYR A 244 -23.02 -6.64 -3.50
N LEU A 245 -21.81 -6.82 -2.97
CA LEU A 245 -21.61 -7.38 -1.61
C LEU A 245 -22.15 -6.45 -0.53
N TYR A 246 -21.96 -5.14 -0.69
CA TYR A 246 -22.52 -4.15 0.23
C TYR A 246 -24.06 -4.24 0.26
N ARG A 247 -24.69 -4.32 -0.92
CA ARG A 247 -26.15 -4.50 -1.08
C ARG A 247 -26.67 -5.78 -0.45
N MET A 248 -25.90 -6.87 -0.51
CA MET A 248 -26.26 -8.14 0.15
C MET A 248 -26.17 -8.08 1.68
N GLY A 249 -25.87 -6.91 2.27
CA GLY A 249 -25.78 -6.76 3.72
C GLY A 249 -24.58 -7.48 4.30
N ILE A 250 -23.56 -7.78 3.50
CA ILE A 250 -22.27 -8.34 3.96
C ILE A 250 -21.43 -7.22 4.66
N SER A 251 -22.13 -6.25 5.25
CA SER A 251 -21.58 -5.11 5.97
C SER A 251 -21.37 -5.49 7.44
N LEU A 252 -20.12 -5.39 7.88
CA LEU A 252 -19.64 -5.12 9.25
C LEU A 252 -20.01 -6.09 10.39
N GLN A 253 -20.89 -7.06 10.19
CA GLN A 253 -21.20 -8.10 11.18
C GLN A 253 -20.46 -9.40 10.81
N PRO A 254 -19.93 -10.15 11.80
CA PRO A 254 -19.21 -11.38 11.56
C PRO A 254 -20.16 -12.53 11.19
N VAL A 255 -20.91 -12.41 10.09
CA VAL A 255 -21.82 -13.45 9.60
C VAL A 255 -21.03 -14.55 8.88
N SER A 256 -21.62 -15.74 8.85
CA SER A 256 -21.11 -17.01 8.32
C SER A 256 -20.39 -16.90 6.97
N ARG A 257 -19.38 -17.76 6.76
CA ARG A 257 -18.58 -17.86 5.53
C ARG A 257 -19.49 -17.93 4.30
N THR A 258 -19.55 -16.86 3.52
CA THR A 258 -20.06 -16.91 2.16
C THR A 258 -18.86 -17.09 1.22
N PRO A 259 -18.82 -18.14 0.37
CA PRO A 259 -17.71 -18.34 -0.58
C PRO A 259 -17.43 -17.14 -1.49
N LEU A 260 -18.43 -16.27 -1.68
CA LEU A 260 -18.31 -15.03 -2.44
C LEU A 260 -17.43 -13.98 -1.78
N LEU A 261 -17.44 -13.90 -0.44
CA LEU A 261 -16.63 -12.92 0.28
C LEU A 261 -15.15 -13.25 0.15
N ASP A 262 -14.78 -14.52 0.29
CA ASP A 262 -13.39 -14.98 0.17
C ASP A 262 -12.82 -14.66 -1.22
N ALA A 263 -13.60 -14.96 -2.28
CA ALA A 263 -13.26 -14.64 -3.66
C ALA A 263 -13.04 -13.14 -3.89
N PHE A 264 -13.94 -12.31 -3.33
CA PHE A 264 -13.85 -10.86 -3.48
C PHE A 264 -12.67 -10.27 -2.71
N LEU A 265 -12.41 -10.75 -1.48
CA LEU A 265 -11.27 -10.29 -0.68
C LEU A 265 -9.97 -10.65 -1.40
N ASP A 266 -9.83 -11.88 -1.88
CA ASP A 266 -8.67 -12.30 -2.68
C ASP A 266 -8.44 -11.38 -3.88
N LEU A 267 -9.47 -11.19 -4.71
CA LEU A 267 -9.38 -10.34 -5.89
C LEU A 267 -9.01 -8.91 -5.51
N THR A 268 -9.65 -8.33 -4.49
CA THR A 268 -9.36 -6.97 -4.02
C THR A 268 -7.87 -6.78 -3.73
N TRP A 269 -7.24 -7.69 -3.00
CA TRP A 269 -5.81 -7.58 -2.70
C TRP A 269 -4.93 -7.80 -3.93
N ARG A 270 -5.29 -8.75 -4.82
CA ARG A 270 -4.58 -8.96 -6.09
C ARG A 270 -4.61 -7.72 -6.98
N PHE A 271 -5.77 -7.08 -7.13
CA PHE A 271 -5.89 -5.81 -7.87
C PHE A 271 -5.13 -4.67 -7.19
N THR A 272 -5.04 -4.67 -5.86
CA THR A 272 -4.25 -3.67 -5.11
C THR A 272 -2.75 -3.81 -5.39
N LEU A 273 -2.24 -5.04 -5.51
CA LEU A 273 -0.82 -5.30 -5.79
C LEU A 273 -0.36 -4.76 -7.15
N ILE A 274 -1.27 -4.69 -8.12
CA ILE A 274 -0.98 -4.26 -9.51
C ILE A 274 -1.55 -2.87 -9.83
N ALA A 275 -2.07 -2.17 -8.81
CA ALA A 275 -2.76 -0.90 -8.99
C ALA A 275 -1.86 0.15 -9.64
N THR A 276 -2.38 0.83 -10.67
CA THR A 276 -1.72 2.02 -11.22
C THR A 276 -2.09 3.25 -10.39
N PRO A 277 -1.34 4.36 -10.45
CA PRO A 277 -1.68 5.57 -9.69
C PRO A 277 -3.13 6.03 -9.84
N GLY A 278 -3.73 5.92 -11.03
CA GLY A 278 -5.13 6.26 -11.26
C GLY A 278 -6.13 5.35 -10.53
N ASP A 279 -5.75 4.12 -10.18
CA ASP A 279 -6.64 3.14 -9.53
C ASP A 279 -6.88 3.42 -8.04
N TYR A 280 -5.98 4.13 -7.34
CA TYR A 280 -6.09 4.26 -5.87
C TYR A 280 -7.34 4.96 -5.39
N GLY A 281 -7.90 5.88 -6.19
CA GLY A 281 -9.15 6.54 -5.86
C GLY A 281 -10.33 5.58 -5.76
N LEU A 282 -10.34 4.56 -6.62
CA LEU A 282 -11.34 3.50 -6.64
C LEU A 282 -11.03 2.40 -5.63
N ILE A 283 -9.75 2.04 -5.48
CA ILE A 283 -9.32 0.95 -4.61
C ILE A 283 -9.49 1.28 -3.14
N LEU A 284 -9.22 2.53 -2.72
CA LEU A 284 -9.28 2.88 -1.31
C LEU A 284 -10.64 2.56 -0.64
N PRO A 285 -11.81 3.01 -1.14
CA PRO A 285 -13.09 2.69 -0.49
C PRO A 285 -13.39 1.18 -0.47
N ILE A 286 -12.92 0.45 -1.49
CA ILE A 286 -13.02 -1.01 -1.57
C ILE A 286 -12.18 -1.65 -0.46
N ILE A 287 -10.91 -1.25 -0.31
CA ILE A 287 -10.01 -1.73 0.74
C ILE A 287 -10.57 -1.37 2.12
N MET A 288 -11.03 -0.14 2.35
CA MET A 288 -11.64 0.27 3.63
C MET A 288 -12.78 -0.66 4.04
N SER A 289 -13.56 -1.14 3.06
CA SER A 289 -14.63 -2.11 3.30
C SER A 289 -14.08 -3.52 3.57
N ALA A 290 -13.07 -3.94 2.80
CA ALA A 290 -12.40 -5.24 2.95
C ALA A 290 -11.60 -5.36 4.26
N MET A 291 -11.09 -4.25 4.79
CA MET A 291 -10.25 -4.20 5.99
C MET A 291 -10.95 -4.67 7.26
N PHE A 292 -12.25 -4.39 7.40
CA PHE A 292 -13.05 -4.93 8.49
C PHE A 292 -13.11 -6.47 8.48
N GLN A 293 -12.69 -7.10 7.38
CA GLN A 293 -12.60 -8.54 7.21
C GLN A 293 -11.13 -9.05 7.11
N SER A 294 -10.10 -8.23 7.38
CA SER A 294 -8.69 -8.63 7.25
C SER A 294 -8.27 -9.79 8.18
N GLY A 295 -9.02 -10.05 9.26
CA GLY A 295 -8.85 -11.25 10.09
C GLY A 295 -9.34 -12.54 9.44
N ARG A 296 -9.99 -12.48 8.26
CA ARG A 296 -10.67 -13.58 7.57
C ARG A 296 -10.12 -13.84 6.17
N LEU A 297 -8.96 -13.29 5.85
CA LEU A 297 -8.33 -13.50 4.56
C LEU A 297 -8.10 -15.01 4.30
N PRO A 298 -8.56 -15.54 3.16
CA PRO A 298 -8.37 -16.95 2.82
C PRO A 298 -6.93 -17.23 2.43
N ASN A 299 -6.49 -18.48 2.58
CA ASN A 299 -5.28 -18.97 1.92
C ASN A 299 -5.49 -18.86 0.40
N SER A 300 -4.91 -17.81 -0.19
CA SER A 300 -5.25 -17.31 -1.52
C SER A 300 -4.44 -17.95 -2.65
N ALA A 301 -3.18 -18.34 -2.35
CA ALA A 301 -2.27 -18.90 -3.34
C ALA A 301 -2.79 -20.23 -3.90
N VAL A 302 -2.83 -20.36 -5.22
CA VAL A 302 -3.20 -21.63 -5.90
C VAL A 302 -2.11 -22.67 -5.71
N ASP A 303 -0.86 -22.26 -5.92
CA ASP A 303 0.33 -23.09 -5.94
C ASP A 303 1.57 -22.21 -5.69
N VAL A 304 2.75 -22.82 -5.65
CA VAL A 304 4.02 -22.13 -5.36
C VAL A 304 4.36 -21.07 -6.40
N GLU A 305 3.99 -21.27 -7.67
CA GLU A 305 4.19 -20.27 -8.72
C GLU A 305 3.29 -19.05 -8.51
N ASP A 306 2.02 -19.25 -8.14
CA ASP A 306 1.11 -18.17 -7.79
C ASP A 306 1.58 -17.39 -6.55
N SER A 307 2.05 -18.10 -5.51
CA SER A 307 2.67 -17.49 -4.32
C SER A 307 3.85 -16.60 -4.71
N ARG A 308 4.75 -17.10 -5.57
CA ARG A 308 5.88 -16.33 -6.10
C ARG A 308 5.43 -15.09 -6.87
N ASN A 309 4.42 -15.22 -7.74
CA ASN A 309 3.88 -14.07 -8.49
C ASN A 309 3.27 -13.00 -7.57
N ILE A 310 2.61 -13.39 -6.48
CA ILE A 310 2.07 -12.47 -5.47
C ILE A 310 3.19 -11.70 -4.76
N ILE A 311 4.23 -12.42 -4.32
CA ILE A 311 5.41 -11.83 -3.67
C ILE A 311 6.12 -10.87 -4.63
N GLU A 312 6.36 -11.28 -5.87
CA GLU A 312 7.03 -10.45 -6.86
C GLU A 312 6.21 -9.21 -7.24
N ALA A 313 4.88 -9.31 -7.28
CA ALA A 313 4.02 -8.14 -7.47
C ALA A 313 4.14 -7.16 -6.29
N TYR A 314 4.17 -7.67 -5.06
CA TYR A 314 4.38 -6.87 -3.85
C TYR A 314 5.76 -6.19 -3.83
N VAL A 315 6.83 -6.94 -4.14
CA VAL A 315 8.22 -6.45 -4.12
C VAL A 315 8.45 -5.41 -5.22
N ARG A 316 7.98 -5.66 -6.45
CA ARG A 316 7.99 -4.64 -7.52
C ARG A 316 7.27 -3.39 -7.06
N GLY A 317 6.19 -3.59 -6.32
CA GLY A 317 5.54 -2.57 -5.53
C GLY A 317 4.96 -1.46 -6.37
N LEU A 318 4.38 -0.51 -5.66
CA LEU A 318 3.72 0.64 -6.23
C LEU A 318 4.80 1.57 -6.78
N PRO A 319 4.80 1.92 -8.08
CA PRO A 319 5.77 2.88 -8.60
C PRO A 319 5.61 4.17 -7.79
N PRO A 320 6.70 4.79 -7.30
CA PRO A 320 6.61 6.08 -6.65
C PRO A 320 5.96 7.03 -7.66
N ALA A 321 4.72 7.46 -7.36
CA ALA A 321 3.98 8.28 -8.29
C ALA A 321 4.76 9.59 -8.49
N GLU A 322 5.14 9.85 -9.75
CA GLU A 322 5.57 11.15 -10.21
C GLU A 322 4.45 12.16 -9.91
N ASP A 323 4.78 13.16 -9.10
CA ASP A 323 4.12 14.46 -8.88
C ASP A 323 2.72 14.61 -8.28
N ALA A 324 1.86 13.60 -8.13
CA ALA A 324 0.53 13.82 -7.54
C ALA A 324 0.44 13.43 -6.05
N LEU A 325 0.44 14.45 -5.18
CA LEU A 325 0.22 14.36 -3.72
C LEU A 325 -1.01 13.51 -3.35
N LEU A 326 -2.08 13.62 -4.14
CA LEU A 326 -3.31 12.85 -3.94
C LEU A 326 -3.06 11.34 -4.05
N TYR A 327 -2.33 10.86 -5.06
CA TYR A 327 -2.05 9.43 -5.22
C TYR A 327 -1.16 8.89 -4.11
N ARG A 328 -0.20 9.70 -3.66
CA ARG A 328 0.62 9.35 -2.49
C ARG A 328 -0.25 9.14 -1.25
N GLN A 329 -1.17 10.07 -0.98
CA GLN A 329 -2.11 9.96 0.14
C GLN A 329 -3.01 8.73 0.04
N MET A 330 -3.52 8.41 -1.15
CA MET A 330 -4.40 7.24 -1.33
C MET A 330 -3.63 5.91 -1.24
N SER A 331 -2.40 5.86 -1.77
CA SER A 331 -1.52 4.69 -1.65
C SER A 331 -1.20 4.35 -0.19
N PHE A 332 -1.12 5.36 0.69
CA PHE A 332 -0.93 5.17 2.12
C PHE A 332 -2.09 4.48 2.83
N GLY A 333 -3.31 4.63 2.33
CA GLY A 333 -4.47 3.92 2.87
C GLY A 333 -4.52 2.45 2.46
N ALA A 334 -3.84 2.06 1.38
CA ALA A 334 -3.84 0.70 0.87
C ALA A 334 -2.62 -0.11 1.35
N TYR A 335 -1.44 0.50 1.31
CA TYR A 335 -0.16 -0.20 1.46
C TYR A 335 0.02 -0.91 2.81
N PRO A 336 -0.34 -0.32 3.98
CA PRO A 336 -0.15 -0.95 5.28
C PRO A 336 -0.88 -2.30 5.47
N PHE A 337 -1.78 -2.66 4.55
CA PHE A 337 -2.58 -3.89 4.66
C PHE A 337 -2.13 -4.98 3.69
N LEU A 338 -1.30 -4.65 2.70
CA LEU A 338 -0.75 -5.61 1.75
C LEU A 338 0.16 -6.68 2.38
N PRO A 339 1.06 -6.36 3.33
CA PRO A 339 1.98 -7.37 3.86
C PRO A 339 1.23 -8.52 4.53
N ARG A 340 0.11 -8.24 5.21
CA ARG A 340 -0.76 -9.27 5.79
C ARG A 340 -1.32 -10.25 4.75
N PHE A 341 -1.77 -9.74 3.60
CA PHE A 341 -2.22 -10.59 2.50
C PHE A 341 -1.06 -11.45 1.98
N VAL A 342 0.10 -10.83 1.71
CA VAL A 342 1.30 -11.53 1.21
C VAL A 342 1.73 -12.63 2.16
N ALA A 343 1.83 -12.34 3.47
CA ALA A 343 2.25 -13.30 4.49
C ALA A 343 1.38 -14.57 4.52
N GLN A 344 0.09 -14.47 4.21
CA GLN A 344 -0.83 -15.61 4.19
C GLN A 344 -0.80 -16.39 2.86
N THR A 345 -0.17 -15.83 1.83
CA THR A 345 -0.01 -16.50 0.53
C THR A 345 1.32 -17.23 0.39
N LEU A 346 2.19 -17.17 1.39
CA LEU A 346 3.50 -17.81 1.38
C LEU A 346 3.35 -19.33 1.46
N LEU A 347 3.87 -20.02 0.43
CA LEU A 347 3.92 -21.48 0.36
C LEU A 347 5.37 -21.97 0.42
N PRO A 348 5.62 -23.21 0.88
CA PRO A 348 6.96 -23.80 0.83
C PRO A 348 7.55 -23.75 -0.59
N GLY A 349 8.81 -23.35 -0.71
CA GLY A 349 9.51 -23.14 -1.98
C GLY A 349 9.61 -21.68 -2.43
N THR A 350 9.17 -20.71 -1.62
CA THR A 350 9.34 -19.25 -1.87
C THR A 350 10.26 -18.56 -0.85
N GLU A 351 10.97 -19.35 -0.03
CA GLU A 351 11.83 -18.85 1.05
C GLU A 351 12.97 -17.95 0.54
N ASP A 352 13.37 -18.11 -0.72
CA ASP A 352 14.37 -17.28 -1.40
C ASP A 352 13.93 -15.81 -1.54
N LEU A 353 12.63 -15.52 -1.47
CA LEU A 353 12.07 -14.18 -1.64
C LEU A 353 11.77 -13.47 -0.31
N TYR A 354 11.93 -14.16 0.82
CA TYR A 354 11.57 -13.64 2.14
C TYR A 354 12.33 -12.37 2.51
N ILE A 355 13.60 -12.28 2.10
CA ILE A 355 14.44 -11.10 2.34
C ILE A 355 13.88 -9.88 1.62
N GLU A 356 13.52 -10.04 0.35
CA GLU A 356 12.97 -8.94 -0.44
C GLU A 356 11.61 -8.48 0.09
N ILE A 357 10.78 -9.37 0.65
CA ILE A 357 9.53 -8.98 1.32
C ILE A 357 9.82 -8.04 2.51
N ILE A 358 10.73 -8.43 3.40
CA ILE A 358 11.07 -7.65 4.60
C ILE A 358 11.67 -6.30 4.21
N LYS A 359 12.61 -6.31 3.27
CA LYS A 359 13.22 -5.11 2.71
C LYS A 359 12.18 -4.16 2.10
N SER A 360 11.30 -4.66 1.24
CA SER A 360 10.23 -3.86 0.63
C SER A 360 9.28 -3.32 1.69
N MET A 361 8.87 -4.13 2.66
CA MET A 361 7.96 -3.68 3.73
C MET A 361 8.53 -2.51 4.53
N LEU A 362 9.78 -2.60 4.97
CA LEU A 362 10.44 -1.58 5.80
C LEU A 362 10.86 -0.36 4.98
N GLY A 363 11.44 -0.56 3.80
CA GLY A 363 11.81 0.54 2.91
C GLY A 363 10.62 1.40 2.53
N ARG A 364 9.47 0.78 2.22
CA ARG A 364 8.24 1.52 1.92
C ARG A 364 7.68 2.22 3.15
N LEU A 365 7.72 1.61 4.33
CA LEU A 365 7.30 2.31 5.55
C LEU A 365 8.14 3.57 5.76
N TRP A 366 9.46 3.51 5.58
CA TRP A 366 10.31 4.71 5.65
C TRP A 366 9.96 5.76 4.59
N GLU A 367 9.72 5.35 3.34
CA GLU A 367 9.23 6.25 2.29
C GLU A 367 7.94 6.95 2.74
N MET A 368 6.98 6.18 3.25
CA MET A 368 5.71 6.73 3.74
C MET A 368 5.90 7.75 4.86
N LEU A 369 6.79 7.46 5.81
CA LEU A 369 7.08 8.36 6.92
C LEU A 369 7.82 9.63 6.48
N SER A 370 8.66 9.53 5.45
CA SER A 370 9.46 10.65 4.93
C SER A 370 8.62 11.73 4.23
N TRP A 371 7.47 11.38 3.67
CA TRP A 371 6.63 12.33 2.92
C TRP A 371 5.82 13.28 3.81
N GLY A 372 5.92 13.17 5.14
CA GLY A 372 5.55 14.21 6.09
C GLY A 372 4.05 14.49 6.29
N GLN A 373 3.16 13.98 5.43
CA GLN A 373 1.70 14.11 5.56
C GLN A 373 1.00 12.80 5.17
N LEU A 374 0.84 11.90 6.14
CA LEU A 374 -0.19 10.87 6.07
C LEU A 374 -1.53 11.60 6.21
N GLY A 375 -2.27 11.80 5.11
CA GLY A 375 -3.45 12.65 5.01
C GLY A 375 -4.63 12.23 5.89
N GLY A 376 -4.49 12.34 7.22
CA GLY A 376 -5.50 12.04 8.23
C GLY A 376 -5.85 10.56 8.41
N MET A 377 -5.69 9.72 7.39
CA MET A 377 -6.25 8.35 7.41
C MET A 377 -5.57 7.38 8.36
N ILE A 378 -4.24 7.36 8.42
CA ILE A 378 -3.47 6.48 9.30
C ILE A 378 -2.39 7.33 9.95
N SER A 379 -2.31 7.30 11.29
CA SER A 379 -1.23 8.02 11.96
C SER A 379 0.12 7.34 11.67
N PRO A 380 1.24 8.07 11.66
CA PRO A 380 2.56 7.47 11.51
C PRO A 380 2.82 6.32 12.50
N VAL A 381 2.30 6.47 13.73
CA VAL A 381 2.41 5.46 14.78
C VAL A 381 1.60 4.22 14.41
N ALA A 382 0.36 4.38 13.94
CA ALA A 382 -0.48 3.26 13.51
C ALA A 382 0.13 2.49 12.34
N ALA A 383 0.71 3.18 11.36
CA ALA A 383 1.41 2.55 10.25
C ALA A 383 2.61 1.68 10.72
N VAL A 384 3.36 2.18 11.71
CA VAL A 384 4.46 1.44 12.33
C VAL A 384 3.95 0.22 13.10
N VAL A 385 2.85 0.35 13.86
CA VAL A 385 2.22 -0.79 14.56
C VAL A 385 1.81 -1.88 13.57
N LEU A 386 1.11 -1.52 12.49
CA LEU A 386 0.67 -2.48 11.47
C LEU A 386 1.86 -3.22 10.85
N CYS A 387 2.92 -2.50 10.52
CA CYS A 387 4.15 -3.11 10.01
C CYS A 387 4.78 -4.08 11.02
N PHE A 388 4.81 -3.74 12.31
CA PHE A 388 5.32 -4.66 13.34
C PHE A 388 4.45 -5.90 13.49
N ASP A 389 3.13 -5.74 13.44
CA ASP A 389 2.20 -6.85 13.46
C ASP A 389 2.43 -7.79 12.28
N ASP A 390 2.66 -7.24 11.09
CA ASP A 390 2.93 -8.02 9.88
C ASP A 390 4.30 -8.71 9.92
N VAL A 391 5.36 -8.03 10.39
CA VAL A 391 6.68 -8.64 10.64
C VAL A 391 6.53 -9.80 11.65
N MET A 392 5.81 -9.58 12.75
CA MET A 392 5.59 -10.60 13.76
C MET A 392 4.78 -11.77 13.20
N LEU A 393 3.76 -11.49 12.40
CA LEU A 393 2.93 -12.50 11.74
C LEU A 393 3.79 -13.39 10.84
N PHE A 394 4.61 -12.75 10.01
CA PHE A 394 5.56 -13.41 9.12
C PHE A 394 6.55 -14.30 9.90
N LEU A 395 7.19 -13.74 10.94
CA LEU A 395 8.12 -14.49 11.79
C LEU A 395 7.44 -15.62 12.57
N ARG A 396 6.17 -15.49 12.97
CA ARG A 396 5.46 -16.56 13.67
C ARG A 396 5.07 -17.71 12.74
N PHE A 397 4.52 -17.40 11.57
CA PHE A 397 4.09 -18.42 10.62
C PHE A 397 5.27 -19.19 10.02
N HIS A 398 6.36 -18.49 9.70
CA HIS A 398 7.47 -19.11 8.98
C HIS A 398 8.68 -19.37 9.88
N GLY A 399 8.84 -18.62 10.97
CA GLY A 399 9.92 -18.84 11.92
C GLY A 399 9.85 -20.20 12.60
N GLN A 400 8.67 -20.76 12.87
CA GLN A 400 8.56 -22.11 13.44
C GLN A 400 9.04 -23.20 12.47
N SER A 401 8.77 -23.04 11.17
CA SER A 401 9.30 -23.92 10.13
C SER A 401 10.81 -23.74 9.96
N LEU A 402 11.32 -22.52 10.16
CA LEU A 402 12.74 -22.17 10.04
C LEU A 402 13.56 -22.42 11.32
N GLN A 403 12.92 -22.64 12.48
CA GLN A 403 13.58 -22.79 13.79
C GLN A 403 14.19 -24.18 14.01
N TYR A 404 13.70 -25.22 13.33
CA TYR A 404 14.21 -26.59 13.48
C TYR A 404 15.63 -26.79 12.91
N SER A 405 16.12 -25.82 12.15
CA SER A 405 17.46 -25.82 11.56
C SER A 405 17.93 -24.38 11.56
N ARG A 406 19.03 -24.03 12.24
CA ARG A 406 19.69 -22.70 12.22
C ARG A 406 19.74 -22.13 10.79
N SER A 407 18.66 -21.48 10.37
CA SER A 407 18.42 -21.27 8.95
C SER A 407 19.16 -20.01 8.53
N PRO A 408 20.01 -20.06 7.49
CA PRO A 408 20.66 -18.87 6.95
C PRO A 408 19.63 -17.82 6.51
N VAL A 409 18.42 -18.25 6.12
CA VAL A 409 17.31 -17.35 5.75
C VAL A 409 16.85 -16.52 6.96
N LEU A 410 16.71 -17.14 8.13
CA LEU A 410 16.29 -16.42 9.33
C LEU A 410 17.33 -15.38 9.76
N GLN A 411 18.62 -15.75 9.68
CA GLN A 411 19.71 -14.81 9.93
C GLN A 411 19.68 -13.65 8.94
N ALA A 412 19.50 -13.92 7.65
CA ALA A 412 19.40 -12.87 6.64
C ALA A 412 18.18 -11.96 6.85
N ILE A 413 17.02 -12.50 7.28
CA ILE A 413 15.84 -11.69 7.63
C ILE A 413 16.18 -10.70 8.74
N ILE A 414 16.90 -11.16 9.76
CA ILE A 414 17.32 -10.32 10.88
C ILE A 414 18.30 -9.24 10.41
N GLU A 415 19.29 -9.61 9.61
CA GLU A 415 20.24 -8.66 9.03
C GLU A 415 19.48 -7.60 8.23
N GLU A 416 18.44 -7.98 7.51
CA GLU A 416 17.61 -7.05 6.76
C GLU A 416 16.76 -6.13 7.66
N LEU A 417 16.24 -6.65 8.78
CA LEU A 417 15.57 -5.83 9.81
C LEU A 417 16.52 -4.76 10.38
N ALA A 418 17.77 -5.12 10.62
CA ALA A 418 18.79 -4.18 11.09
C ALA A 418 19.19 -3.17 9.99
N ASN A 419 19.44 -3.65 8.77
CA ASN A 419 19.85 -2.82 7.63
C ASN A 419 18.80 -1.78 7.23
N ASN A 420 17.51 -2.10 7.41
CA ASN A 420 16.41 -1.17 7.16
C ASN A 420 15.95 -0.40 8.41
N ASP A 421 16.82 -0.31 9.43
CA ASP A 421 16.64 0.56 10.59
C ASP A 421 15.31 0.37 11.33
N ILE A 422 14.94 -0.89 11.62
CA ILE A 422 13.72 -1.19 12.41
C ILE A 422 13.74 -0.47 13.77
N LEU A 423 14.90 -0.30 14.39
CA LEU A 423 15.00 0.43 15.65
C LEU A 423 14.78 1.93 15.46
N GLY A 424 15.31 2.54 14.41
CA GLY A 424 15.01 3.92 14.06
C GLY A 424 13.51 4.14 13.82
N LEU A 425 12.80 3.18 13.23
CA LEU A 425 11.33 3.23 13.11
C LEU A 425 10.64 3.27 14.47
N ILE A 426 11.06 2.43 15.41
CA ILE A 426 10.51 2.45 16.79
C ILE A 426 10.82 3.80 17.44
N GLY A 427 12.07 4.29 17.36
CA GLY A 427 12.48 5.57 17.94
C GLY A 427 11.69 6.75 17.35
N PHE A 428 11.51 6.75 16.04
CA PHE A 428 10.68 7.72 15.32
C PHE A 428 9.23 7.72 15.85
N ALA A 429 8.63 6.53 15.96
CA ALA A 429 7.25 6.39 16.43
C ALA A 429 7.10 6.81 17.89
N ILE A 430 8.03 6.42 18.78
CA ILE A 430 8.01 6.81 20.20
C ILE A 430 7.98 8.33 20.35
N ASN A 431 8.83 9.06 19.61
CA ASN A 431 8.89 10.51 19.74
C ASN A 431 7.59 11.22 19.31
N ARG A 432 6.72 10.55 18.55
CA ARG A 432 5.41 11.05 18.11
C ARG A 432 4.23 10.60 18.98
N LEU A 433 4.48 9.84 20.06
CA LEU A 433 3.42 9.44 20.99
C LEU A 433 2.97 10.63 21.86
N TYR A 434 1.67 10.64 22.17
CA TYR A 434 1.02 11.64 23.00
C TYR A 434 0.04 10.95 23.96
N THR A 435 0.14 11.22 25.25
CA THR A 435 -0.66 10.53 26.29
C THR A 435 -1.78 11.37 26.89
N CYS A 436 -2.06 12.55 26.32
CA CYS A 436 -3.08 13.45 26.82
C CYS A 436 -4.51 12.90 26.65
N LYS A 437 -5.36 13.16 27.64
CA LYS A 437 -6.80 12.84 27.62
C LYS A 437 -7.68 13.97 27.04
N ASP A 438 -7.14 15.18 26.88
CA ASP A 438 -7.93 16.42 26.72
C ASP A 438 -8.24 16.83 25.28
N THR A 439 -7.93 16.00 24.27
CA THR A 439 -8.37 16.29 22.91
C THR A 439 -9.80 15.80 22.68
N GLU A 440 -10.76 16.57 23.18
CA GLU A 440 -12.10 16.69 22.57
C GLU A 440 -12.03 17.42 21.21
N ALA A 441 -10.85 17.91 20.80
CA ALA A 441 -10.64 18.61 19.53
C ALA A 441 -9.99 17.69 18.48
N ASN A 442 -10.78 17.39 17.44
CA ASN A 442 -10.48 16.67 16.20
C ASN A 442 -10.58 15.14 16.26
N GLU A 443 -11.83 14.66 16.25
CA GLU A 443 -12.24 13.28 15.90
C GLU A 443 -11.70 12.76 14.55
N THR A 444 -11.01 13.58 13.76
CA THR A 444 -10.55 13.24 12.40
C THR A 444 -9.25 12.44 12.35
N THR A 445 -8.50 12.29 13.44
CA THR A 445 -7.31 11.42 13.49
C THR A 445 -7.43 10.46 14.68
N GLY A 446 -8.19 9.37 14.49
CA GLY A 446 -8.57 8.38 15.52
C GLY A 446 -7.44 7.55 16.15
N TYR A 447 -6.22 8.08 16.25
CA TYR A 447 -5.03 7.38 16.77
C TYR A 447 -4.12 8.27 17.62
N ILE A 448 -4.68 9.28 18.29
CA ILE A 448 -3.93 10.17 19.18
C ILE A 448 -4.55 10.05 20.58
N GLY A 449 -3.85 9.35 21.48
CA GLY A 449 -4.31 9.16 22.85
C GLY A 449 -3.58 8.06 23.62
N LEU A 450 -3.97 7.90 24.89
CA LEU A 450 -3.37 6.92 25.81
C LEU A 450 -3.53 5.47 25.32
N THR A 451 -4.69 5.10 24.77
CA THR A 451 -4.95 3.73 24.28
C THR A 451 -4.00 3.36 23.14
N ALA A 452 -3.91 4.20 22.11
CA ALA A 452 -2.99 4.00 20.99
C ALA A 452 -1.52 3.93 21.45
N SER A 453 -1.14 4.75 22.43
CA SER A 453 0.20 4.71 23.02
C SER A 453 0.49 3.38 23.73
N MET A 454 -0.51 2.82 24.43
CA MET A 454 -0.40 1.52 25.10
C MET A 454 -0.39 0.36 24.08
N GLU A 455 -1.20 0.42 23.04
CA GLU A 455 -1.17 -0.54 21.92
C GLU A 455 0.19 -0.55 21.22
N PHE A 456 0.75 0.62 20.94
CA PHE A 456 2.09 0.75 20.39
C PHE A 456 3.14 0.14 21.32
N ARG A 457 3.11 0.46 22.62
CA ARG A 457 4.01 -0.14 23.62
C ARG A 457 3.93 -1.65 23.61
N ASN A 458 2.73 -2.21 23.63
CA ASN A 458 2.51 -3.65 23.63
C ASN A 458 3.02 -4.31 22.35
N SER A 459 2.84 -3.65 21.20
CA SER A 459 3.29 -4.13 19.90
C SER A 459 4.82 -4.17 19.82
N VAL A 460 5.51 -3.10 20.26
CA VAL A 460 6.97 -3.04 20.34
C VAL A 460 7.53 -4.13 21.25
N LEU A 461 6.98 -4.29 22.46
CA LEU A 461 7.43 -5.30 23.40
C LEU A 461 7.19 -6.73 22.87
N SER A 462 6.05 -6.96 22.21
CA SER A 462 5.73 -8.23 21.56
C SER A 462 6.70 -8.55 20.43
N MET A 463 7.09 -7.55 19.64
CA MET A 463 8.07 -7.72 18.57
C MET A 463 9.41 -8.18 19.13
N PHE A 464 9.90 -7.56 20.21
CA PHE A 464 11.13 -8.01 20.88
C PHE A 464 11.01 -9.44 21.43
N ILE A 465 9.84 -9.85 21.93
CA ILE A 465 9.63 -11.23 22.37
C ILE A 465 9.75 -12.19 21.18
N VAL A 466 9.08 -11.91 20.06
CA VAL A 466 9.12 -12.74 18.85
C VAL A 466 10.54 -12.81 18.28
N LEU A 467 11.23 -11.67 18.21
CA LEU A 467 12.62 -11.61 17.77
C LEU A 467 13.53 -12.45 18.68
N ASN A 468 13.45 -12.29 20.01
CA ASN A 468 14.23 -13.09 20.96
C ASN A 468 13.96 -14.60 20.84
N GLN A 469 12.70 -14.99 20.59
CA GLN A 469 12.35 -16.39 20.31
C GLN A 469 12.98 -16.88 19.00
N ALA A 470 13.05 -16.03 17.97
CA ALA A 470 13.72 -16.35 16.72
C ALA A 470 15.25 -16.51 16.89
N PHE A 471 15.87 -15.76 17.82
CA PHE A 471 17.32 -15.73 17.99
C PHE A 471 17.95 -16.99 18.59
N SER A 472 17.24 -17.80 19.38
CA SER A 472 17.80 -18.92 20.18
C SER A 472 18.98 -18.55 21.13
N SER A 473 19.53 -17.34 21.04
CA SER A 473 20.51 -16.73 21.93
C SER A 473 19.88 -15.54 22.66
N SER A 474 20.16 -15.40 23.96
CA SER A 474 19.67 -14.30 24.82
C SER A 474 20.22 -12.91 24.48
N VAL A 475 20.96 -12.78 23.38
CA VAL A 475 21.63 -11.56 22.95
C VAL A 475 21.19 -11.25 21.53
N ILE A 476 20.56 -10.10 21.36
CA ILE A 476 20.28 -9.51 20.05
C ILE A 476 21.65 -9.31 19.35
N PRO A 477 21.80 -9.68 18.06
CA PRO A 477 23.08 -9.60 17.36
C PRO A 477 23.76 -8.23 17.50
N PRO A 478 25.10 -8.18 17.42
CA PRO A 478 25.86 -6.94 17.51
C PRO A 478 25.43 -5.87 16.48
N TYR A 479 24.69 -6.23 15.42
CA TYR A 479 24.07 -5.30 14.47
C TYR A 479 23.23 -4.20 15.14
N PHE A 480 22.60 -4.48 16.28
CA PHE A 480 21.81 -3.48 17.02
C PHE A 480 22.62 -2.72 18.09
N SER A 481 23.90 -3.10 18.28
CA SER A 481 24.77 -2.50 19.29
C SER A 481 25.38 -1.16 18.87
N ASP A 482 25.18 -0.71 17.63
CA ASP A 482 25.55 0.67 17.24
C ASP A 482 24.40 1.65 17.49
N TYR A 483 23.18 1.15 17.57
CA TYR A 483 21.97 1.98 17.73
C TYR A 483 21.85 2.61 19.10
N TRP A 484 22.32 1.97 20.17
CA TRP A 484 22.03 2.42 21.53
C TRP A 484 22.49 3.87 21.80
N VAL A 485 23.53 4.37 21.12
CA VAL A 485 23.96 5.77 21.21
C VAL A 485 22.85 6.73 20.79
N GLU A 486 22.15 6.43 19.69
CA GLU A 486 21.01 7.23 19.20
C GLU A 486 19.82 7.15 20.18
N TRP A 487 19.56 5.98 20.75
CA TRP A 487 18.50 5.80 21.74
C TRP A 487 18.75 6.60 23.03
N VAL A 488 20.02 6.71 23.46
CA VAL A 488 20.40 7.59 24.57
C VAL A 488 20.09 9.05 24.24
N LYS A 489 20.29 9.50 23.00
CA LYS A 489 19.90 10.87 22.59
C LYS A 489 18.38 11.07 22.68
N HIS A 490 17.59 10.08 22.26
CA HIS A 490 16.13 10.14 22.40
C HIS A 490 15.66 10.16 23.86
N LEU A 491 16.34 9.40 24.74
CA LEU A 491 16.08 9.47 26.19
C LEU A 491 16.34 10.88 26.74
N GLN A 492 17.49 11.46 26.41
CA GLN A 492 17.88 12.80 26.85
C GLN A 492 16.94 13.89 26.35
N TYR A 493 16.48 13.75 25.10
CA TYR A 493 15.46 14.63 24.54
C TYR A 493 14.18 14.59 25.39
N ASN A 494 13.70 13.40 25.77
CA ASN A 494 12.51 13.25 26.62
C ASN A 494 12.74 13.69 28.07
N ASP A 495 13.95 13.50 28.63
CA ASP A 495 14.34 14.08 29.93
C ASP A 495 14.23 15.60 29.91
N THR A 496 14.60 16.24 28.80
CA THR A 496 14.49 17.69 28.68
C THR A 496 13.05 18.13 28.48
N LEU A 497 12.25 17.40 27.70
CA LEU A 497 10.81 17.68 27.59
C LEU A 497 10.11 17.56 28.96
N LEU A 498 10.54 16.62 29.81
CA LEU A 498 10.07 16.52 31.20
C LEU A 498 10.45 17.75 32.04
N GLN A 499 11.69 18.23 31.92
CA GLN A 499 12.13 19.44 32.64
C GLN A 499 11.43 20.70 32.12
N MET A 500 11.16 20.76 30.81
CA MET A 500 10.52 21.88 30.14
C MET A 500 8.99 21.86 30.22
N SER A 501 8.39 20.79 30.78
CA SER A 501 6.93 20.65 30.81
C SER A 501 6.25 21.75 31.63
N GLY A 502 6.98 22.45 32.51
CA GLY A 502 6.42 23.39 33.47
C GLY A 502 5.28 22.74 34.26
N ASP A 503 4.15 23.43 34.34
CA ASP A 503 2.92 22.98 35.00
C ASP A 503 1.99 22.14 34.11
N SER A 504 2.35 21.89 32.85
CA SER A 504 1.54 21.05 31.95
C SER A 504 1.65 19.58 32.33
N GLU A 505 0.63 19.06 33.02
CA GLU A 505 0.53 17.63 33.37
C GLU A 505 0.54 16.73 32.13
N SER A 506 -0.12 17.17 31.06
CA SER A 506 -0.15 16.48 29.76
C SER A 506 1.23 16.34 29.11
N ALA A 507 2.00 17.43 29.04
CA ALA A 507 3.35 17.41 28.49
C ALA A 507 4.29 16.55 29.34
N ARG A 508 4.15 16.64 30.67
CA ARG A 508 4.91 15.83 31.63
C ARG A 508 4.61 14.34 31.47
N SER A 509 3.33 13.96 31.45
CA SER A 509 2.88 12.58 31.26
C SER A 509 3.38 11.99 29.93
N SER A 510 3.29 12.76 28.83
CA SER A 510 3.73 12.30 27.51
C SER A 510 5.24 12.10 27.43
N ALA A 511 6.02 13.03 28.00
CA ALA A 511 7.47 12.89 28.07
C ALA A 511 7.89 11.75 29.00
N GLN A 512 7.19 11.54 30.12
CA GLN A 512 7.45 10.43 31.06
C GLN A 512 7.19 9.09 30.38
N PHE A 513 6.04 8.93 29.74
CA PHE A 513 5.67 7.70 29.05
C PHE A 513 6.68 7.33 27.96
N ARG A 514 7.04 8.29 27.09
CA ARG A 514 8.05 8.09 26.04
C ARG A 514 9.39 7.68 26.63
N ARG A 515 9.83 8.37 27.69
CA ARG A 515 11.06 8.05 28.41
C ARG A 515 11.05 6.62 28.96
N GLU A 516 9.98 6.21 29.65
CA GLU A 516 9.85 4.86 30.20
C GLU A 516 9.87 3.79 29.09
N LEU A 517 9.18 4.05 27.97
CA LEU A 517 9.17 3.14 26.83
C LEU A 517 10.55 3.02 26.16
N LEU A 518 11.26 4.13 25.96
CA LEU A 518 12.65 4.13 25.46
C LEU A 518 13.54 3.28 26.37
N TRP A 519 13.39 3.42 27.68
CA TRP A 519 14.12 2.60 28.66
C TRP A 519 13.82 1.11 28.52
N ASP A 520 12.55 0.74 28.38
CA ASP A 520 12.15 -0.65 28.16
C ASP A 520 12.79 -1.22 26.88
N VAL A 521 12.78 -0.46 25.78
CA VAL A 521 13.42 -0.86 24.51
C VAL A 521 14.93 -1.04 24.66
N ILE A 522 15.63 -0.07 25.27
CA ILE A 522 17.08 -0.13 25.46
C ILE A 522 17.49 -1.37 26.26
N ARG A 523 16.75 -1.70 27.34
CA ARG A 523 16.99 -2.90 28.15
C ARG A 523 16.79 -4.19 27.36
N LYS A 524 15.87 -4.21 26.38
CA LYS A 524 15.65 -5.37 25.50
C LYS A 524 16.74 -5.52 24.45
N VAL A 525 17.30 -4.42 23.95
CA VAL A 525 18.36 -4.45 22.93
C VAL A 525 19.69 -4.93 23.51
N ARG A 526 20.05 -4.50 24.72
CA ARG A 526 21.28 -4.96 25.39
C ARG A 526 21.04 -5.13 26.90
N PRO A 527 20.76 -6.36 27.37
CA PRO A 527 20.61 -6.61 28.80
C PRO A 527 21.99 -6.57 29.49
N GLY A 528 22.19 -5.67 30.46
CA GLY A 528 23.39 -5.72 31.31
C GLY A 528 23.70 -4.43 32.10
N PRO A 529 24.57 -4.54 33.13
CA PRO A 529 25.00 -3.41 33.98
C PRO A 529 25.82 -2.35 33.22
N GLU A 530 26.31 -2.67 32.03
CA GLU A 530 27.07 -1.75 31.18
C GLU A 530 26.24 -0.55 30.72
N ILE A 531 24.93 -0.73 30.48
CA ILE A 531 24.04 0.38 30.11
C ILE A 531 23.85 1.32 31.28
N GLU A 532 23.64 0.80 32.48
CA GLU A 532 23.49 1.61 33.69
C GLU A 532 24.80 2.35 34.00
N ASN A 533 25.94 1.67 33.88
CA ASN A 533 27.26 2.30 34.03
C ASN A 533 27.50 3.39 32.98
N PHE A 534 27.09 3.16 31.74
CA PHE A 534 27.23 4.13 30.66
C PHE A 534 26.30 5.33 30.85
N LEU A 535 25.04 5.11 31.23
CA LEU A 535 24.07 6.17 31.49
C LEU A 535 24.43 6.96 32.75
N ASN A 536 24.99 6.31 33.77
CA ASN A 536 25.60 6.99 34.90
C ASN A 536 26.84 7.80 34.48
N ALA A 537 27.64 7.31 33.52
CA ALA A 537 28.75 8.06 32.95
C ALA A 537 28.25 9.24 32.08
N PHE A 538 27.13 9.10 31.38
CA PHE A 538 26.52 10.15 30.56
C PHE A 538 25.77 11.21 31.39
N ASN A 539 25.10 10.82 32.48
CA ASN A 539 24.51 11.72 33.48
C ASN A 539 25.58 12.55 34.21
N ARG A 540 26.85 12.14 34.15
CA ARG A 540 28.01 12.89 34.66
C ARG A 540 28.61 13.87 33.65
N LEU A 541 28.08 13.95 32.42
CA LEU A 541 28.58 14.86 31.39
C LEU A 541 27.91 16.23 31.52
N SER A 542 28.28 16.95 32.57
CA SER A 542 27.97 18.37 32.69
C SER A 542 28.86 19.20 31.75
N CYS A 543 28.41 20.40 31.39
CA CYS A 543 29.27 21.41 30.79
C CYS A 543 30.41 21.70 31.77
N ASN A 544 31.65 21.52 31.32
CA ASN A 544 32.81 21.77 32.16
C ASN A 544 33.01 23.25 32.49
N TYR A 545 32.35 24.16 31.77
CA TYR A 545 32.37 25.57 32.12
C TYR A 545 31.70 25.78 33.48
N PRO A 546 32.45 26.14 34.55
CA PRO A 546 31.92 26.14 35.92
C PRO A 546 30.81 27.15 36.16
N ARG A 547 30.71 28.16 35.28
CA ARG A 547 29.69 29.21 35.32
C ARG A 547 28.62 29.01 34.27
N CYS A 548 28.52 27.81 33.69
CA CYS A 548 27.41 27.47 32.82
C CYS A 548 26.12 27.59 33.64
N PRO A 549 25.14 28.41 33.22
CA PRO A 549 23.88 28.57 33.95
C PRO A 549 23.03 27.29 33.92
N ASP A 550 23.33 26.38 33.00
CA ASP A 550 22.68 25.07 32.90
C ASP A 550 23.71 24.00 32.50
N PRO A 551 24.59 23.59 33.43
CA PRO A 551 25.67 22.66 33.13
C PRO A 551 25.13 21.28 32.79
N SER A 552 23.93 20.92 33.26
CA SER A 552 23.23 19.68 32.95
C SER A 552 22.75 19.56 31.50
N ARG A 553 22.52 20.67 30.79
CA ARG A 553 22.00 20.67 29.41
C ARG A 553 23.07 20.53 28.32
N ALA A 554 24.27 20.02 28.64
CA ALA A 554 25.36 19.84 27.67
C ALA A 554 25.14 18.76 26.59
N ALA A 555 23.95 18.19 26.50
CA ALA A 555 23.63 17.07 25.61
C ALA A 555 23.55 17.42 24.11
N TYR A 556 23.36 18.69 23.74
CA TYR A 556 22.83 19.05 22.42
C TYR A 556 23.86 19.28 21.30
N THR A 557 25.04 19.79 21.61
CA THR A 557 26.09 20.01 20.61
C THR A 557 27.41 19.99 21.36
N ARG A 558 28.06 18.83 21.32
CA ARG A 558 29.28 18.61 22.11
C ARG A 558 30.44 19.19 21.35
N LEU A 559 30.95 20.31 21.85
CA LEU A 559 32.26 20.76 21.45
C LEU A 559 33.27 20.16 22.41
N TRP A 560 34.11 19.31 21.84
CA TRP A 560 35.26 18.75 22.50
C TRP A 560 36.46 19.56 22.09
N CYS A 561 37.37 19.84 23.02
CA CYS A 561 38.70 20.25 22.59
C CYS A 561 39.41 19.02 22.03
N ALA A 562 39.81 19.11 20.75
CA ALA A 562 40.47 18.01 20.04
C ALA A 562 41.72 17.50 20.76
N SER A 563 42.38 18.37 21.53
CA SER A 563 43.58 18.04 22.33
C SER A 563 43.28 17.29 23.63
N CYS A 564 42.05 17.38 24.14
CA CYS A 564 41.64 16.84 25.44
C CYS A 564 40.71 15.62 25.32
N VAL A 565 40.35 15.20 24.09
CA VAL A 565 39.48 14.03 23.84
C VAL A 565 40.06 12.74 24.45
N SER A 566 41.38 12.61 24.46
CA SER A 566 42.11 11.41 24.91
C SER A 566 42.44 11.41 26.42
N SER A 567 42.27 12.54 27.10
CA SER A 567 42.77 12.73 28.47
C SER A 567 41.77 12.22 29.53
N PRO A 568 42.23 11.66 30.67
CA PRO A 568 41.38 11.43 31.83
C PRO A 568 40.94 12.79 32.39
N GLY A 569 39.67 13.16 32.19
CA GLY A 569 39.16 14.51 32.47
C GLY A 569 38.69 15.28 31.23
N ARG A 570 38.16 14.57 30.22
CA ARG A 570 37.61 15.14 28.98
C ARG A 570 36.79 16.39 29.26
N THR A 571 37.20 17.51 28.66
CA THR A 571 36.51 18.79 28.81
C THR A 571 35.47 18.92 27.69
N ASN A 572 34.19 18.89 28.06
CA ASN A 572 33.07 19.00 27.13
C ASN A 572 32.23 20.24 27.42
N TYR A 573 31.74 20.87 26.35
CA TYR A 573 30.93 22.09 26.43
C TYR A 573 29.56 21.90 25.80
N CYS A 574 28.56 22.54 26.41
CA CYS A 574 27.19 22.58 25.89
C CYS A 574 27.01 23.49 24.66
N SER A 575 27.99 24.36 24.39
CA SER A 575 27.96 25.32 23.28
C SER A 575 29.35 25.90 23.01
N SER A 576 29.56 26.47 21.81
CA SER A 576 30.80 27.19 21.46
C SER A 576 31.02 28.38 22.38
N ARG A 577 29.94 29.03 22.80
CA ARG A 577 29.97 30.09 23.79
C ARG A 577 30.55 29.63 25.13
N CYS A 578 30.11 28.49 25.67
CA CYS A 578 30.67 27.99 26.93
C CYS A 578 32.13 27.56 26.80
N GLN A 579 32.51 26.96 25.66
CA GLN A 579 33.91 26.64 25.37
C GLN A 579 34.78 27.89 25.33
N ILE A 580 34.36 28.92 24.59
CA ILE A 580 35.09 30.19 24.46
C ILE A 580 35.19 30.86 25.83
N LEU A 581 34.09 30.97 26.57
CA LEU A 581 34.07 31.64 27.87
C LEU A 581 34.99 30.94 28.89
N ASP A 582 34.99 29.60 28.91
CA ASP A 582 35.87 28.84 29.77
C ASP A 582 37.35 28.99 29.37
N TRP A 583 37.62 29.02 28.05
CA TRP A 583 38.95 29.22 27.49
C TRP A 583 39.52 30.62 27.74
N THR A 584 38.66 31.65 27.74
CA THR A 584 39.04 33.04 28.02
C THR A 584 39.00 33.38 29.50
N SER A 585 38.50 32.50 30.37
CA SER A 585 38.42 32.78 31.80
C SER A 585 39.81 32.76 32.44
N GLU A 586 40.12 33.79 33.23
CA GLU A 586 41.36 33.84 34.00
C GLU A 586 41.18 33.06 35.32
N GLY A 587 41.99 32.02 35.53
CA GLY A 587 42.00 31.25 36.76
C GLY A 587 42.59 29.85 36.62
N LYS A 588 43.14 29.33 37.73
CA LYS A 588 43.85 28.04 37.90
C LYS A 588 43.11 26.76 37.49
N ARG A 589 41.87 26.90 37.03
CA ARG A 589 40.98 25.81 36.60
C ARG A 589 40.33 26.08 35.25
N SER A 590 40.73 27.15 34.56
CA SER A 590 40.28 27.41 33.19
C SER A 590 40.77 26.28 32.28
N HIS A 591 39.98 25.92 31.28
CA HIS A 591 40.41 24.90 30.33
C HIS A 591 41.68 25.28 29.58
N ARG A 592 41.93 26.58 29.37
CA ARG A 592 43.19 27.05 28.78
C ARG A 592 44.39 26.56 29.60
N GLU A 593 44.38 26.68 30.92
CA GLU A 593 45.53 26.24 31.74
C GLU A 593 45.66 24.70 31.85
N LEU A 594 44.57 23.97 31.63
CA LEU A 594 44.53 22.50 31.76
C LEU A 594 44.69 21.76 30.43
N CYS A 595 44.58 22.47 29.29
CA CYS A 595 44.66 21.88 27.97
C CYS A 595 46.11 21.55 27.60
N PRO A 596 46.46 20.33 27.15
CA PRO A 596 47.83 19.96 26.79
C PRO A 596 48.46 20.74 25.63
N ARG A 597 47.71 21.62 24.96
CA ARG A 597 48.13 22.43 23.80
C ARG A 597 48.10 23.95 24.08
N SER A 598 48.05 24.37 25.34
CA SER A 598 47.96 25.79 25.69
C SER A 598 49.29 26.51 25.82
N ASP A 599 50.40 25.79 25.61
CA ASP A 599 51.73 26.35 25.32
C ASP A 599 51.96 26.46 23.79
#